data_AF-A0A7I9YA87-F1
#
_entry.id   AF-A0A7I9YA87-F1
#
_cell.length_a   1.000
_cell.length_b   1.000
_cell.length_c   1.000
_cell.angle_alpha   90.00
_cell.angle_beta   90.00
_cell.angle_gamma   90.00
#
_symmetry.space_group_name_H-M   'P 1'
#
loop_
_entity.id
_entity.type
_entity.pdbx_description
1 polymer ?
#
loop_
_entity_poly.entity_id
_entity_poly.type
_entity_poly.pdbx_seq_one_letter_code
_entity_poly.pdbx_strand_id
1 'polypeptide(L)'
;MIRFIAEHKDYQVPGSDGGAGLRWGVEPMCAVLSANGVSISPSTYYEWINKTPTRRQVREAELVEIISTQRNDAKTGKFVQTLGSRKMWIRLRGQGHDVARCTVERIMRAQGWEGARYGSKHKTTISDDSHARYPDLVDRHFCAPTPNRLWVADFTYVATWSGFVYVAFVIDAFSRRILGWRAARSMTTPLVLDALEHAFFTRAQEGTTICVA
;
A
#
# COMPACT_ATOMS: atom_id res chain seq x y z
N MET A 1 14.04 -7.10 31.32
CA MET A 1 14.26 -8.00 32.47
C MET A 1 14.15 -9.48 32.11
N ILE A 2 13.02 -9.98 31.59
CA ILE A 2 12.91 -11.40 31.20
C ILE A 2 13.97 -11.79 30.15
N ARG A 3 14.24 -10.88 29.19
CA ARG A 3 15.34 -11.02 28.23
C ARG A 3 16.74 -11.10 28.90
N PHE A 4 17.00 -10.32 29.95
CA PHE A 4 18.26 -10.35 30.70
C PHE A 4 18.46 -11.70 31.41
N ILE A 5 17.40 -12.20 32.08
CA ILE A 5 17.42 -13.53 32.71
C ILE A 5 17.62 -14.62 31.65
N ALA A 6 16.97 -14.52 30.49
CA ALA A 6 17.13 -15.49 29.40
C ALA A 6 18.54 -15.47 28.78
N GLU A 7 19.21 -14.32 28.73
CA GLU A 7 20.56 -14.16 28.17
C GLU A 7 21.66 -14.63 29.13
N HIS A 8 21.45 -14.55 30.45
CA HIS A 8 22.47 -14.83 31.47
C HIS A 8 22.18 -16.07 32.32
N LYS A 9 20.98 -16.66 32.21
CA LYS A 9 20.75 -18.02 32.71
C LYS A 9 21.77 -18.92 32.03
N ASP A 10 22.34 -19.84 32.79
CA ASP A 10 23.34 -20.77 32.30
C ASP A 10 24.76 -20.19 32.14
N TYR A 11 24.98 -18.92 32.48
CA TYR A 11 26.33 -18.38 32.60
C TYR A 11 27.12 -19.15 33.67
N GLN A 12 28.33 -19.59 33.33
CA GLN A 12 29.22 -20.34 34.21
C GLN A 12 30.34 -19.43 34.68
N VAL A 13 30.52 -19.33 35.99
CA VAL A 13 31.69 -18.67 36.58
C VAL A 13 32.75 -19.75 36.81
N PRO A 14 34.01 -19.57 36.37
CA PRO A 14 35.08 -20.52 36.66
C PRO A 14 35.27 -20.70 38.17
N GLY A 15 35.43 -21.95 38.61
CA GLY A 15 35.76 -22.25 40.01
C GLY A 15 37.16 -21.75 40.35
N SER A 16 37.39 -21.38 41.61
CA SER A 16 38.70 -20.95 42.12
C SER A 16 39.78 -22.05 42.02
N ASP A 17 39.38 -23.29 41.75
CA ASP A 17 40.16 -24.51 41.61
C ASP A 17 40.30 -25.00 40.15
N GLY A 18 39.78 -24.24 39.17
CA GLY A 18 39.82 -24.62 37.76
C GLY A 18 38.77 -25.65 37.33
N GLY A 19 37.84 -26.02 38.22
CA GLY A 19 36.69 -26.86 37.91
C GLY A 19 35.53 -26.10 37.25
N ALA A 20 34.52 -26.84 36.79
CA ALA A 20 33.25 -26.26 36.33
C ALA A 20 32.56 -25.58 37.53
N GLY A 21 32.67 -24.24 37.64
CA GLY A 21 32.14 -23.49 38.77
C GLY A 21 30.62 -23.26 38.71
N LEU A 22 30.12 -22.26 39.45
CA LEU A 22 28.68 -22.03 39.61
C LEU A 22 27.99 -21.64 38.29
N ARG A 23 26.90 -22.34 37.97
CA ARG A 23 25.96 -21.98 36.90
C ARG A 23 24.86 -21.07 37.47
N TRP A 24 24.61 -19.96 36.80
CA TRP A 24 23.53 -19.05 37.20
C TRP A 24 22.17 -19.63 36.84
N GLY A 25 21.35 -19.87 37.87
CA GLY A 25 19.96 -20.32 37.73
C GLY A 25 18.97 -19.15 37.75
N VAL A 26 17.78 -19.37 37.19
CA VAL A 26 16.69 -18.37 37.15
C VAL A 26 16.30 -17.90 38.56
N GLU A 27 16.22 -18.83 39.52
CA GLU A 27 15.84 -18.54 40.91
C GLU A 27 16.84 -17.59 41.62
N PRO A 28 18.16 -17.86 41.65
CA PRO A 28 19.15 -16.90 42.14
C PRO A 28 19.09 -15.53 41.47
N MET A 29 18.91 -15.50 40.14
CA MET A 29 18.83 -14.23 39.40
C MET A 29 17.58 -13.43 39.79
N CYS A 30 16.42 -14.08 39.92
CA CYS A 30 15.19 -13.45 40.40
C CYS A 30 15.33 -12.94 41.84
N ALA A 31 16.03 -13.66 42.72
CA ALA A 31 16.29 -13.24 44.10
C ALA A 31 17.17 -11.98 44.15
N VAL A 32 18.27 -11.95 43.39
CA VAL A 32 19.17 -10.78 43.31
C VAL A 32 18.44 -9.57 42.72
N LEU A 33 17.69 -9.74 41.64
CA LEU A 33 16.91 -8.65 41.03
C LEU A 33 15.86 -8.09 42.00
N SER A 34 15.18 -8.98 42.74
CA SER A 34 14.19 -8.57 43.74
C SER A 34 14.84 -7.80 44.90
N ALA A 35 16.01 -8.23 45.38
CA ALA A 35 16.78 -7.52 46.39
C ALA A 35 17.26 -6.13 45.94
N ASN A 36 17.45 -5.93 44.62
CA ASN A 36 17.84 -4.64 44.02
C ASN A 36 16.63 -3.82 43.53
N GLY A 37 15.44 -4.08 44.07
CA GLY A 37 14.24 -3.27 43.84
C GLY A 37 13.42 -3.66 42.61
N VAL A 38 13.73 -4.78 41.96
CA VAL A 38 12.99 -5.27 40.78
C VAL A 38 12.36 -6.64 41.06
N SER A 39 11.15 -6.62 41.61
CA SER A 39 10.40 -7.82 41.97
C SER A 39 9.97 -8.62 40.74
N ILE A 40 10.57 -9.79 40.54
CA ILE A 40 10.18 -10.77 39.52
C ILE A 40 10.26 -12.18 40.11
N SER A 41 9.18 -12.96 39.94
CA SER A 41 9.15 -14.34 40.41
C SER A 41 9.67 -15.31 39.33
N PRO A 42 10.31 -16.44 39.72
CA PRO A 42 10.68 -17.49 38.78
C PRO A 42 9.48 -18.04 37.99
N SER A 43 8.30 -18.15 38.62
CA SER A 43 7.08 -18.59 37.93
C SER A 43 6.67 -17.62 36.82
N THR A 44 6.73 -16.32 37.06
CA THR A 44 6.48 -15.29 36.03
C THR A 44 7.46 -15.40 34.85
N TYR A 45 8.73 -15.73 35.11
CA TYR A 45 9.72 -15.99 34.06
C TYR A 45 9.32 -17.20 33.20
N TYR A 46 9.02 -18.34 33.84
CA TYR A 46 8.67 -19.57 33.13
C TYR A 46 7.31 -19.48 32.44
N GLU A 47 6.32 -18.80 33.02
CA GLU A 47 5.04 -18.50 32.36
C GLU A 47 5.24 -17.68 31.10
N TRP A 48 6.15 -16.71 31.11
CA TRP A 48 6.44 -15.90 29.95
C TRP A 48 7.19 -16.65 28.86
N ILE A 49 8.20 -17.47 29.23
CA ILE A 49 9.00 -18.22 28.25
C ILE A 49 8.22 -19.37 27.62
N ASN A 50 7.31 -19.98 28.37
CA ASN A 50 6.44 -21.06 27.91
C ASN A 50 5.13 -20.55 27.30
N LYS A 51 4.99 -19.23 27.14
CA LYS A 51 3.75 -18.62 26.65
C LYS A 51 3.50 -19.03 25.20
N THR A 52 2.47 -19.84 24.99
CA THR A 52 2.00 -20.19 23.64
C THR A 52 1.49 -18.93 22.92
N PRO A 53 1.80 -18.74 21.63
CA PRO A 53 1.28 -17.62 20.88
C PRO A 53 -0.25 -17.62 20.90
N THR A 54 -0.82 -16.45 21.17
CA THR A 54 -2.26 -16.26 21.10
C THR A 54 -2.77 -16.47 19.68
N ARG A 55 -4.06 -16.81 19.52
CA ARG A 55 -4.72 -16.96 18.21
C ARG A 55 -4.47 -15.75 17.29
N ARG A 56 -4.41 -14.55 17.87
CA ARG A 56 -4.08 -13.32 17.15
C ARG A 56 -2.65 -13.32 16.62
N GLN A 57 -1.67 -13.71 17.44
CA GLN A 57 -0.26 -13.77 17.02
C GLN A 57 -0.04 -14.82 15.94
N VAL A 58 -0.70 -15.98 16.05
CA VAL A 58 -0.67 -17.01 14.99
C VAL A 58 -1.23 -16.45 13.69
N ARG A 59 -2.43 -15.83 13.73
CA ARG A 59 -3.06 -15.25 12.54
C ARG A 59 -2.22 -14.13 11.91
N GLU A 60 -1.55 -13.32 12.71
CA GLU A 60 -0.65 -12.28 12.20
C GLU A 60 0.60 -12.87 11.55
N ALA A 61 1.17 -13.94 12.12
CA ALA A 61 2.30 -14.65 11.52
C ALA A 61 1.92 -15.26 10.15
N GLU A 62 0.74 -15.90 10.04
CA GLU A 62 0.20 -16.38 8.76
C GLU A 62 0.10 -15.26 7.73
N LEU A 63 -0.42 -14.09 8.13
CA LEU A 63 -0.55 -12.94 7.24
C LEU A 63 0.81 -12.38 6.80
N VAL A 64 1.81 -12.37 7.70
CA VAL A 64 3.19 -12.00 7.36
C VAL A 64 3.75 -12.94 6.31
N GLU A 65 3.57 -14.25 6.48
CA GLU A 65 4.03 -15.25 5.52
C GLU A 65 3.35 -15.08 4.15
N ILE A 66 2.02 -14.94 4.13
CA ILE A 66 1.26 -14.70 2.90
C ILE A 66 1.78 -13.47 2.16
N ILE A 67 1.92 -12.33 2.86
CA ILE A 67 2.38 -11.09 2.24
C ILE A 67 3.83 -11.22 1.77
N SER A 68 4.69 -11.86 2.56
CA SER A 68 6.11 -12.09 2.22
C SER A 68 6.24 -12.93 0.94
N THR A 69 5.52 -14.06 0.86
CA THR A 69 5.49 -14.92 -0.32
C THR A 69 5.03 -14.16 -1.56
N GLN A 70 3.98 -13.34 -1.45
CA GLN A 70 3.52 -12.52 -2.57
C GLN A 70 4.53 -11.43 -2.99
N ARG A 71 5.26 -10.84 -2.04
CA ARG A 71 6.30 -9.84 -2.33
C ARG A 71 7.52 -10.45 -3.00
N ASN A 72 7.83 -11.71 -2.70
CA ASN A 72 8.99 -12.43 -3.22
C ASN A 72 8.68 -13.29 -4.46
N ASP A 73 7.42 -13.36 -4.89
CA ASP A 73 7.03 -14.08 -6.10
C ASP A 73 7.77 -13.58 -7.35
N ALA A 74 8.26 -14.50 -8.18
CA ALA A 74 9.09 -14.17 -9.33
C ALA A 74 8.36 -13.36 -10.42
N LYS A 75 7.04 -13.56 -10.56
CA LYS A 75 6.24 -12.93 -11.62
C LYS A 75 5.63 -11.61 -11.14
N THR A 76 5.07 -11.60 -9.95
CA THR A 76 4.24 -10.51 -9.43
C THR A 76 4.88 -9.76 -8.27
N GLY A 77 5.99 -10.27 -7.70
CA GLY A 77 6.65 -9.69 -6.53
C GLY A 77 7.01 -8.22 -6.70
N LYS A 78 7.58 -7.84 -7.85
CA LYS A 78 7.88 -6.43 -8.17
C LYS A 78 6.65 -5.53 -8.06
N PHE A 79 5.51 -5.97 -8.59
CA PHE A 79 4.25 -5.23 -8.50
C PHE A 79 3.74 -5.18 -7.05
N VAL A 80 3.73 -6.32 -6.34
CA VAL A 80 3.26 -6.41 -4.96
C VAL A 80 4.10 -5.53 -4.02
N GLN A 81 5.41 -5.43 -4.27
CA GLN A 81 6.31 -4.56 -3.52
C GLN A 81 5.95 -3.07 -3.66
N THR A 82 5.33 -2.65 -4.78
CA THR A 82 4.85 -1.26 -4.95
C THR A 82 3.57 -0.94 -4.17
N LEU A 83 2.85 -1.95 -3.66
CA LEU A 83 1.56 -1.74 -3.02
C LEU A 83 1.74 -1.17 -1.60
N GLY A 84 1.13 -0.01 -1.35
CA GLY A 84 0.95 0.50 0.01
C GLY A 84 -0.12 -0.27 0.78
N SER A 85 -0.22 -0.01 2.09
CA SER A 85 -1.12 -0.72 3.02
C SER A 85 -2.57 -0.83 2.55
N ARG A 86 -3.16 0.26 2.01
CA ARG A 86 -4.53 0.25 1.49
C ARG A 86 -4.68 -0.70 0.30
N LYS A 87 -3.75 -0.68 -0.66
CA LYS A 87 -3.81 -1.55 -1.84
C LYS A 87 -3.54 -3.01 -1.48
N MET A 88 -2.63 -3.25 -0.54
CA MET A 88 -2.37 -4.58 0.00
C MET A 88 -3.62 -5.14 0.71
N TRP A 89 -4.30 -4.32 1.50
CA TRP A 89 -5.55 -4.71 2.16
C TRP A 89 -6.64 -5.10 1.16
N ILE A 90 -6.85 -4.31 0.09
CA ILE A 90 -7.81 -4.65 -0.98
C ILE A 90 -7.43 -5.97 -1.65
N ARG A 91 -6.15 -6.17 -1.95
CA ARG A 91 -5.65 -7.41 -2.57
C ARG A 91 -5.91 -8.63 -1.68
N LEU A 92 -5.59 -8.55 -0.39
CA LEU A 92 -5.82 -9.64 0.56
C LEU A 92 -7.31 -9.96 0.69
N ARG A 93 -8.18 -8.94 0.80
CA ARG A 93 -9.64 -9.13 0.81
C ARG A 93 -10.16 -9.75 -0.48
N GLY A 94 -9.63 -9.34 -1.63
CA GLY A 94 -9.96 -9.92 -2.94
C GLY A 94 -9.52 -11.38 -3.11
N GLN A 95 -8.57 -11.83 -2.29
CA GLN A 95 -8.11 -13.23 -2.23
C GLN A 95 -8.82 -14.04 -1.12
N GLY A 96 -9.83 -13.46 -0.46
CA GLY A 96 -10.60 -14.15 0.58
C GLY A 96 -10.01 -14.06 2.00
N HIS A 97 -8.93 -13.29 2.21
CA HIS A 97 -8.41 -13.07 3.56
C HIS A 97 -9.22 -11.99 4.28
N ASP A 98 -10.03 -12.39 5.25
CA ASP A 98 -10.72 -11.45 6.13
C ASP A 98 -9.72 -10.81 7.12
N VAL A 99 -9.30 -9.58 6.82
CA VAL A 99 -8.35 -8.82 7.62
C VAL A 99 -8.75 -7.34 7.67
N ALA A 100 -8.64 -6.74 8.86
CA ALA A 100 -8.84 -5.31 9.04
C ALA A 100 -7.68 -4.50 8.45
N ARG A 101 -7.97 -3.32 7.89
CA ARG A 101 -6.96 -2.44 7.28
C ARG A 101 -5.83 -2.06 8.25
N CYS A 102 -6.18 -1.76 9.50
CA CYS A 102 -5.22 -1.41 10.56
C CYS A 102 -4.25 -2.55 10.89
N THR A 103 -4.67 -3.82 10.73
CA THR A 103 -3.80 -4.99 10.89
C THR A 103 -2.74 -5.02 9.78
N VAL A 104 -3.15 -4.79 8.53
CA VAL A 104 -2.22 -4.72 7.39
C VAL A 104 -1.23 -3.57 7.56
N GLU A 105 -1.71 -2.37 7.94
CA GLU A 105 -0.86 -1.21 8.23
C GLU A 105 0.18 -1.52 9.31
N ARG A 106 -0.23 -2.17 10.41
CA ARG A 106 0.68 -2.54 11.50
C ARG A 106 1.69 -3.62 11.10
N ILE A 107 1.25 -4.65 10.37
CA ILE A 107 2.14 -5.70 9.86
C ILE A 107 3.19 -5.09 8.93
N MET A 108 2.77 -4.28 7.96
CA MET A 108 3.69 -3.64 7.02
C MET A 108 4.69 -2.72 7.74
N ARG A 109 4.23 -1.95 8.73
CA ARG A 109 5.12 -1.12 9.56
C ARG A 109 6.14 -1.95 10.33
N ALA A 110 5.71 -3.05 10.96
CA ALA A 110 6.60 -3.93 11.73
C ALA A 110 7.65 -4.64 10.86
N GLN A 111 7.33 -4.91 9.60
CA GLN A 111 8.22 -5.56 8.63
C GLN A 111 9.06 -4.57 7.80
N GLY A 112 8.90 -3.26 8.02
CA GLY A 112 9.54 -2.22 7.19
C GLY A 112 9.07 -2.24 5.72
N TRP A 113 7.91 -2.82 5.45
CA TRP A 113 7.36 -2.88 4.09
C TRP A 113 6.64 -1.58 3.76
N GLU A 114 7.13 -0.94 2.71
CA GLU A 114 6.54 0.27 2.17
C GLU A 114 6.05 0.03 0.76
N GLY A 115 4.99 0.76 0.38
CA GLY A 115 4.57 0.86 -1.01
C GLY A 115 5.40 1.89 -1.75
N ALA A 116 5.37 1.83 -3.09
CA ALA A 116 6.00 2.84 -3.91
C ALA A 116 5.39 4.22 -3.62
N ARG A 117 6.26 5.16 -3.26
CA ARG A 117 5.93 6.58 -3.18
C ARG A 117 6.37 7.19 -4.51
N TYR A 118 5.48 7.91 -5.19
CA TYR A 118 5.87 8.61 -6.42
C TYR A 118 6.96 9.64 -6.06
N GLY A 119 8.16 9.47 -6.61
CA GLY A 119 9.24 10.44 -6.45
C GLY A 119 8.86 11.78 -7.08
N SER A 120 9.30 12.88 -6.46
CA SER A 120 9.16 14.30 -6.86
C SER A 120 8.02 14.64 -7.81
N LYS A 121 7.06 15.46 -7.36
CA LYS A 121 5.98 16.01 -8.20
C LYS A 121 6.59 16.64 -9.46
N HIS A 122 6.54 15.93 -10.58
CA HIS A 122 6.75 16.54 -11.88
C HIS A 122 5.63 17.57 -12.01
N LYS A 123 5.96 18.86 -11.89
CA LYS A 123 4.99 19.94 -12.10
C LYS A 123 4.67 19.93 -13.59
N THR A 124 3.62 19.21 -13.98
CA THR A 124 3.14 19.12 -15.36
C THR A 124 2.60 20.47 -15.84
N THR A 125 2.07 21.26 -14.91
CA THR A 125 1.45 22.56 -15.20
C THR A 125 1.88 23.55 -14.14
N ILE A 126 2.55 24.63 -14.56
CA ILE A 126 2.71 25.82 -13.73
C ILE A 126 1.45 26.64 -13.96
N SER A 127 0.65 26.85 -12.91
CA SER A 127 -0.55 27.67 -13.00
C SER A 127 -0.13 29.09 -13.34
N ASP A 128 -0.64 29.60 -14.45
CA ASP A 128 -0.58 31.02 -14.78
C ASP A 128 -1.86 31.67 -14.27
N ASP A 129 -1.77 32.42 -13.17
CA ASP A 129 -2.91 33.10 -12.57
C ASP A 129 -3.43 34.26 -13.43
N SER A 130 -2.72 34.65 -14.50
CA SER A 130 -3.18 35.66 -15.46
C SER A 130 -4.13 35.11 -16.53
N HIS A 131 -4.24 33.78 -16.68
CA HIS A 131 -5.14 33.16 -17.65
C HIS A 131 -6.60 33.18 -17.17
N ALA A 132 -7.50 33.66 -18.03
CA ALA A 132 -8.94 33.61 -17.81
C ALA A 132 -9.39 32.15 -17.61
N ARG A 133 -9.89 31.84 -16.41
CA ARG A 133 -10.43 30.52 -16.10
C ARG A 133 -11.87 30.47 -16.59
N TYR A 134 -12.17 29.49 -17.44
CA TYR A 134 -13.55 29.20 -17.79
C TYR A 134 -14.34 28.78 -16.54
N PRO A 135 -15.61 29.20 -16.40
CA PRO A 135 -16.44 28.81 -15.27
C PRO A 135 -16.56 27.29 -15.19
N ASP A 136 -16.46 26.74 -13.98
CA ASP A 136 -16.72 25.33 -13.72
C ASP A 136 -18.23 25.07 -13.77
N LEU A 137 -18.74 24.71 -14.94
CA LEU A 137 -20.17 24.48 -15.18
C LEU A 137 -20.73 23.29 -14.39
N VAL A 138 -19.87 22.45 -13.81
CA VAL A 138 -20.28 21.24 -13.08
C VAL A 138 -19.93 21.30 -11.60
N ASP A 139 -19.36 22.40 -11.11
CA ASP A 139 -18.96 22.60 -9.70
C ASP A 139 -18.23 21.37 -9.12
N ARG A 140 -17.25 20.84 -9.87
CA ARG A 140 -16.50 19.60 -9.55
C ARG A 140 -17.34 18.33 -9.31
N HIS A 141 -18.62 18.33 -9.64
CA HIS A 141 -19.49 17.15 -9.57
C HIS A 141 -19.40 16.31 -10.86
N PHE A 142 -18.41 15.42 -10.92
CA PHE A 142 -18.20 14.49 -12.05
C PHE A 142 -19.10 13.25 -12.02
N CYS A 143 -20.35 13.41 -11.59
CA CYS A 143 -21.37 12.36 -11.59
C CYS A 143 -22.56 12.82 -12.44
N ALA A 144 -22.99 12.00 -13.39
CA ALA A 144 -24.16 12.26 -14.21
C ALA A 144 -25.29 11.29 -13.85
N PRO A 145 -26.57 11.71 -13.92
CA PRO A 145 -27.72 10.85 -13.62
C PRO A 145 -28.05 9.87 -14.76
N THR A 146 -27.64 10.18 -15.99
CA THR A 146 -27.89 9.39 -17.21
C THR A 146 -26.69 9.47 -18.16
N PRO A 147 -26.55 8.54 -19.12
CA PRO A 147 -25.54 8.65 -20.18
C PRO A 147 -25.65 9.97 -20.97
N ASN A 148 -24.55 10.41 -21.56
CA ASN A 148 -24.42 11.57 -22.45
C ASN A 148 -24.79 12.93 -21.84
N ARG A 149 -24.94 13.02 -20.51
CA ARG A 149 -25.14 14.29 -19.81
C ARG A 149 -23.85 15.03 -19.45
N LEU A 150 -22.78 14.28 -19.20
CA LEU A 150 -21.47 14.83 -18.87
C LEU A 150 -20.40 13.91 -19.45
N TRP A 151 -19.53 14.49 -20.26
CA TRP A 151 -18.31 13.84 -20.72
C TRP A 151 -17.10 14.46 -20.06
N VAL A 152 -16.17 13.61 -19.65
CA VAL A 152 -14.90 14.02 -19.06
C VAL A 152 -13.81 13.71 -20.07
N ALA A 153 -13.09 14.74 -20.48
CA ALA A 153 -11.88 14.61 -21.26
C ALA A 153 -10.66 14.67 -20.34
N ASP A 154 -9.75 13.73 -20.49
CA ASP A 154 -8.47 13.71 -19.79
C ASP A 154 -7.39 13.20 -20.72
N PHE A 155 -6.14 13.64 -20.53
CA PHE A 155 -5.01 13.08 -21.25
C PHE A 155 -3.87 12.76 -20.30
N THR A 156 -3.22 11.64 -20.55
CA THR A 156 -2.18 11.09 -19.69
C THR A 156 -0.97 10.64 -20.49
N TYR A 157 0.12 10.37 -19.79
CA TYR A 157 1.37 9.86 -20.34
C TYR A 157 1.37 8.33 -20.22
N VAL A 158 1.51 7.63 -21.34
CA VAL A 158 1.62 6.18 -21.37
C VAL A 158 3.05 5.81 -21.75
N ALA A 159 3.73 5.08 -20.87
CA ALA A 159 5.06 4.57 -21.13
C ALA A 159 5.03 3.50 -22.23
N THR A 160 6.00 3.55 -23.13
CA THR A 160 6.20 2.61 -24.23
C THR A 160 7.67 2.16 -24.26
N TRP A 161 7.97 1.14 -25.05
CA TRP A 161 9.37 0.68 -25.23
C TRP A 161 10.29 1.72 -25.85
N SER A 162 9.75 2.74 -26.50
CA SER A 162 10.50 3.80 -27.19
C SER A 162 10.40 5.15 -26.47
N GLY A 163 9.91 5.19 -25.22
CA GLY A 163 9.73 6.42 -24.44
C GLY A 163 8.32 6.53 -23.87
N PHE A 164 7.62 7.63 -24.16
CA PHE A 164 6.23 7.81 -23.75
C PHE A 164 5.42 8.44 -24.88
N VAL A 165 4.10 8.21 -24.85
CA VAL A 165 3.13 8.89 -25.71
C VAL A 165 2.07 9.56 -24.85
N TYR A 166 1.50 10.64 -25.37
CA TYR A 166 0.32 11.26 -24.79
C TYR A 166 -0.91 10.53 -25.31
N VAL A 167 -1.82 10.15 -24.43
CA VAL A 167 -3.10 9.53 -24.80
C VAL A 167 -4.22 10.34 -24.19
N ALA A 168 -5.08 10.89 -25.05
CA ALA A 168 -6.31 11.58 -24.67
C ALA A 168 -7.48 10.59 -24.72
N PHE A 169 -8.39 10.73 -23.75
CA PHE A 169 -9.61 9.95 -23.61
C PHE A 169 -10.80 10.87 -23.41
N VAL A 170 -11.94 10.49 -23.98
CA VAL A 170 -13.25 11.08 -23.69
C VAL A 170 -14.12 9.99 -23.09
N ILE A 171 -14.57 10.21 -21.86
CA ILE A 171 -15.29 9.23 -21.05
C ILE A 171 -16.66 9.77 -20.69
N ASP A 172 -17.68 8.93 -20.82
CA ASP A 172 -19.02 9.21 -20.31
C ASP A 172 -19.04 9.09 -18.77
N ALA A 173 -19.41 10.15 -18.07
CA ALA A 173 -19.32 10.21 -16.60
C ALA A 173 -20.27 9.23 -15.89
N PHE A 174 -21.40 8.88 -16.50
CA PHE A 174 -22.36 7.93 -15.95
C PHE A 174 -21.90 6.49 -16.14
N SER A 175 -21.67 6.08 -17.39
CA SER A 175 -21.38 4.68 -17.76
C SER A 175 -19.91 4.29 -17.61
N ARG A 176 -19.01 5.27 -17.43
CA ARG A 176 -17.54 5.09 -17.46
C ARG A 176 -17.01 4.52 -18.77
N ARG A 177 -17.82 4.53 -19.82
CA ARG A 177 -17.43 4.07 -21.14
C ARG A 177 -16.51 5.09 -21.81
N ILE A 178 -15.42 4.59 -22.39
CA ILE A 178 -14.55 5.38 -23.28
C ILE A 178 -15.28 5.52 -24.62
N LEU A 179 -15.57 6.75 -25.02
CA LEU A 179 -16.28 7.08 -26.26
C LEU A 179 -15.34 7.42 -27.39
N GLY A 180 -14.20 8.02 -27.06
CA GLY A 180 -13.17 8.40 -28.00
C GLY A 180 -11.81 8.43 -27.33
N TRP A 181 -10.78 8.21 -28.13
CA TRP A 181 -9.39 8.29 -27.69
C TRP A 181 -8.47 8.62 -28.85
N ARG A 182 -7.32 9.20 -28.54
CA ARG A 182 -6.24 9.49 -29.48
C ARG A 182 -4.88 9.39 -28.80
N ALA A 183 -3.87 8.90 -29.51
CA ALA A 183 -2.49 8.90 -29.05
C ALA A 183 -1.60 9.77 -29.95
N ALA A 184 -0.71 10.54 -29.36
CA ALA A 184 0.27 11.37 -30.08
C ALA A 184 1.62 11.43 -29.33
N ARG A 185 2.68 11.78 -30.06
CA ARG A 185 4.03 11.98 -29.48
C ARG A 185 4.22 13.35 -28.81
N SER A 186 3.30 14.29 -29.05
CA SER A 186 3.36 15.65 -28.53
C SER A 186 2.02 16.06 -27.93
N MET A 187 2.05 16.93 -26.91
CA MET A 187 0.87 17.49 -26.25
C MET A 187 0.38 18.71 -27.02
N THR A 188 -0.55 18.50 -27.94
CA THR A 188 -1.07 19.56 -28.83
C THR A 188 -2.59 19.61 -28.77
N THR A 189 -3.21 20.75 -29.09
CA THR A 189 -4.68 20.88 -29.17
C THR A 189 -5.34 19.82 -30.07
N PRO A 190 -4.78 19.48 -31.26
CA PRO A 190 -5.31 18.39 -32.10
C PRO A 190 -5.44 17.04 -31.38
N LEU A 191 -4.56 16.70 -30.44
CA LEU A 191 -4.67 15.44 -29.68
C LEU A 191 -6.03 15.32 -28.96
N VAL A 192 -6.49 16.41 -28.34
CA VAL A 192 -7.73 16.43 -27.57
C VAL A 192 -8.94 16.55 -28.51
N LEU A 193 -8.83 17.37 -29.56
CA LEU A 193 -9.89 17.53 -30.56
C LEU A 193 -10.16 16.22 -31.30
N ASP A 194 -9.13 15.51 -31.76
CA ASP A 194 -9.26 14.20 -32.42
C ASP A 194 -9.99 13.18 -31.53
N ALA A 195 -9.69 13.17 -30.21
CA ALA A 195 -10.35 12.27 -29.27
C ALA A 195 -11.84 12.62 -29.08
N LEU A 196 -12.18 13.91 -29.13
CA LEU A 196 -13.54 14.41 -29.03
C LEU A 196 -14.34 14.14 -30.33
N GLU A 197 -13.74 14.37 -31.49
CA GLU A 197 -14.32 14.02 -32.79
C GLU A 197 -14.63 12.52 -32.87
N HIS A 198 -13.69 11.68 -32.41
CA HIS A 198 -13.92 10.25 -32.31
C HIS A 198 -15.11 9.92 -31.39
N ALA A 199 -15.25 10.61 -30.25
CA ALA A 199 -16.39 10.41 -29.35
C ALA A 199 -17.74 10.79 -30.00
N PHE A 200 -17.79 11.89 -30.74
CA PHE A 200 -18.99 12.26 -31.50
C PHE A 200 -19.33 11.24 -32.57
N PHE A 201 -18.32 10.77 -33.31
CA PHE A 201 -18.50 9.75 -34.34
C PHE A 201 -19.05 8.44 -33.75
N THR A 202 -18.49 7.97 -32.64
CA THR A 202 -18.98 6.77 -31.92
C THR A 202 -20.46 6.89 -31.57
N ARG A 203 -20.90 8.06 -31.09
CA ARG A 203 -22.30 8.27 -30.72
C ARG A 203 -23.23 8.44 -31.90
N ALA A 204 -22.76 9.09 -32.96
CA ALA A 204 -23.49 9.18 -34.22
C ALA A 204 -23.76 7.78 -34.81
N GLN A 205 -22.78 6.86 -34.75
CA GLN A 205 -22.98 5.46 -35.18
C GLN A 205 -24.00 4.70 -34.33
N GLU A 206 -24.19 5.09 -33.08
CA GLU A 206 -25.20 4.53 -32.17
C GLU A 206 -26.58 5.19 -32.32
N GLY A 207 -26.76 6.05 -33.33
CA GLY A 207 -28.00 6.78 -33.55
C GLY A 207 -28.26 7.89 -32.51
N THR A 208 -27.24 8.30 -31.76
CA THR A 208 -27.34 9.39 -30.77
C THR A 208 -26.63 10.62 -31.29
N THR A 209 -27.39 11.67 -31.65
CA THR A 209 -26.83 12.98 -31.97
C THR A 209 -26.61 13.77 -30.68
N ILE A 210 -25.39 14.30 -30.51
CA ILE A 210 -25.00 15.05 -29.31
C ILE A 210 -24.67 16.47 -29.73
N CYS A 211 -25.36 17.43 -29.11
CA CYS A 211 -25.08 18.85 -29.26
C CYS A 211 -24.20 19.31 -28.10
N VAL A 212 -23.14 20.04 -28.40
CA VAL A 212 -22.30 20.67 -27.38
C VAL A 212 -22.99 21.95 -26.93
N ALA A 213 -23.12 22.13 -25.62
CA ALA A 213 -23.71 23.32 -24.99
C ALA A 213 -22.62 24.29 -24.54
#